data_AF-A0A6L5K0D0-F1
#
_entry.id   AF-A0A6L5K0D0-F1
#
_cell.length_a   1.000
_cell.length_b   1.000
_cell.length_c   1.000
_cell.angle_alpha   90.00
_cell.angle_beta   90.00
_cell.angle_gamma   90.00
#
_symmetry.space_group_name_H-M   'P 1'
#
loop_
_entity.id
_entity.type
_entity.pdbx_description
1 polymer ?
#
loop_
_entity_poly.entity_id
_entity_poly.type
_entity_poly.pdbx_seq_one_letter_code
_entity_poly.pdbx_strand_id
1 'polypeptide(L)' 'MENQEAATRGIWGSKVAFIFAATGSAIGLGNIWRFPTEVSKNGGAVFV' A
#
# COMPACT_ATOMS: atom_id res chain seq x y z
N MET A 1 10.05 -32.06 19.66
CA MET A 1 9.51 -30.94 20.46
C MET A 1 9.52 -29.72 19.55
N GLU A 2 8.45 -29.51 18.80
CA GLU A 2 8.42 -28.48 17.76
C GLU A 2 6.96 -28.05 17.60
N ASN A 3 6.53 -27.00 18.32
CA ASN A 3 5.38 -26.18 17.91
C ASN A 3 5.20 -24.90 18.75
N GLN A 4 6.25 -24.09 18.94
CA GLN A 4 6.12 -22.84 19.73
C GLN A 4 6.77 -21.59 19.10
N GLU A 5 7.37 -21.66 17.91
CA GLU A 5 7.84 -20.43 17.21
C GLU A 5 6.73 -19.73 16.41
N ALA A 6 5.62 -20.43 16.12
CA ALA A 6 4.51 -19.88 15.35
C ALA A 6 3.65 -18.84 16.14
N ALA A 7 3.80 -18.78 17.46
CA ALA A 7 3.01 -17.90 18.33
C ALA A 7 3.61 -16.50 18.54
N THR A 8 4.83 -16.25 18.04
CA THR A 8 5.53 -14.96 18.16
C THR A 8 5.45 -14.15 16.87
N ARG A 9 4.31 -14.19 16.18
CA ARG A 9 4.05 -13.30 15.04
C ARG A 9 2.90 -12.37 15.37
N GLY A 10 3.16 -11.07 15.30
CA GLY A 10 2.16 -10.04 15.60
C GLY A 10 0.95 -10.19 14.69
N ILE A 11 -0.21 -10.43 15.29
CA ILE A 11 -1.49 -10.49 14.57
C ILE A 11 -2.09 -9.09 14.56
N TRP A 12 -2.55 -8.64 13.39
CA TRP A 12 -3.21 -7.35 13.26
C TRP A 12 -4.54 -7.35 14.01
N GLY A 13 -4.72 -6.38 14.92
CA GLY A 13 -5.92 -6.29 15.76
C GLY A 13 -7.23 -6.04 14.99
N SER A 14 -7.14 -5.60 13.73
CA SER A 14 -8.29 -5.47 12.83
C SER A 14 -7.87 -5.61 11.36
N LYS A 15 -8.72 -6.24 10.54
CA LYS A 15 -8.55 -6.31 9.08
C LYS A 15 -8.50 -4.91 8.47
N VAL A 16 -9.30 -3.98 8.99
CA VAL A 16 -9.35 -2.59 8.53
C VAL A 16 -8.01 -1.90 8.79
N ALA A 17 -7.42 -2.10 9.98
CA ALA A 17 -6.11 -1.56 10.31
C ALA A 17 -5.00 -2.12 9.39
N PHE A 18 -5.06 -3.41 9.06
CA PHE A 18 -4.15 -4.02 8.08
C PHE A 18 -4.28 -3.38 6.69
N ILE A 19 -5.51 -3.21 6.19
CA ILE A 19 -5.78 -2.61 4.88
C ILE A 19 -5.30 -1.15 4.83
N PHE A 20 -5.52 -0.37 5.88
CA PHE A 20 -5.03 1.01 5.94
C PHE A 20 -3.51 1.09 6.01
N ALA A 21 -2.86 0.21 6.80
CA ALA A 21 -1.40 0.15 6.84
C ALA A 21 -0.80 -0.25 5.48
N ALA A 22 -1.39 -1.25 4.81
CA ALA A 22 -0.96 -1.69 3.48
C ALA A 22 -1.18 -0.61 2.42
N THR A 23 -2.35 0.04 2.42
CA THR A 23 -2.68 1.15 1.51
C THR A 23 -1.78 2.36 1.76
N GLY A 24 -1.52 2.70 3.02
CA GLY A 24 -0.58 3.76 3.39
C GLY A 24 0.86 3.47 2.95
N SER A 25 1.27 2.19 2.93
CA SER A 25 2.55 1.78 2.36
C SER A 25 2.56 1.82 0.82
N ALA A 26 1.43 1.58 0.17
CA ALA A 26 1.32 1.57 -1.29
C ALA A 26 1.23 2.99 -1.90
N ILE A 27 0.65 3.94 -1.16
CA ILE A 27 0.54 5.34 -1.58
C ILE A 27 1.78 6.10 -1.11
N GLY A 28 2.86 6.06 -1.90
CA GLY A 28 4.03 6.90 -1.69
C GLY A 28 3.82 8.32 -2.23
N LEU A 29 4.41 9.34 -1.57
CA LEU A 29 4.47 10.74 -2.04
C LEU A 29 4.84 10.88 -3.53
N GLY A 30 5.63 9.94 -4.06
CA GLY A 30 5.97 9.85 -5.48
C GLY A 30 4.76 9.68 -6.41
N ASN A 31 3.74 8.91 -6.03
CA ASN A 31 2.54 8.74 -6.86
C ASN A 31 1.65 9.98 -6.87
N ILE A 32 1.70 10.82 -5.83
CA ILE A 32 0.89 12.05 -5.77
C ILE A 32 1.44 13.13 -6.72
N TRP A 33 2.76 13.17 -6.94
CA TRP A 33 3.43 14.23 -7.70
C TRP A 33 3.92 13.80 -9.09
N ARG A 34 4.25 12.51 -9.27
CA ARG A 34 4.63 11.95 -10.56
C ARG A 34 3.42 11.60 -11.43
N PHE A 35 2.31 11.20 -10.83
CA PHE A 35 1.11 10.87 -11.59
C PHE A 35 0.55 12.06 -12.40
N PRO A 36 0.40 13.29 -11.85
CA PRO A 36 -0.12 14.41 -12.63
C PRO A 36 0.78 14.80 -13.80
N THR A 37 2.10 14.71 -13.61
CA THR A 37 3.10 15.11 -14.61
C THR A 37 3.25 14.07 -15.71
N GLU A 38 3.16 12.78 -15.38
CA GLU A 38 3.15 11.67 -16.33
C GLU A 38 1.85 11.62 -17.15
N VAL A 39 0.70 11.83 -16.51
CA VAL A 39 -0.61 11.97 -17.16
C VAL A 39 -0.60 13.15 -18.14
N SER A 40 -0.05 14.30 -17.73
CA SER A 40 0.04 15.48 -18.60
C SER A 40 0.93 15.27 -19.84
N LYS A 41 1.98 14.44 -19.73
CA LYS A 41 2.92 14.17 -20.83
C LYS A 41 2.44 13.11 -21.82
N ASN A 42 1.64 12.13 -21.38
CA ASN A 42 1.19 11.00 -22.21
C ASN A 42 -0.24 11.17 -22.77
N GLY A 43 -0.74 12.40 -22.92
CA GLY A 43 -2.05 12.67 -23.53
C GLY A 43 -3.20 12.94 -22.54
N GLY A 44 -2.90 13.23 -21.28
CA GLY A 44 -3.90 13.58 -20.27
C GLY A 44 -4.64 12.37 -19.71
N ALA A 45 -5.87 12.58 -19.23
CA ALA A 45 -6.73 11.60 -18.55
C ALA A 45 -7.25 10.44 -19.43
N VAL A 46 -6.60 10.12 -20.55
CA VAL A 46 -6.96 9.00 -21.43
C VAL A 46 -6.58 7.63 -20.82
N PHE A 47 -6.02 7.63 -19.61
CA PHE A 47 -5.64 6.43 -18.86
C PHE A 47 -6.59 6.05 -17.71
N VAL A 48 -7.80 6.63 -17.66
CA VAL A 48 -8.89 6.17 -16.76
C VAL A 48 -9.91 5.34 -17.53
#